data_AF-A0A399P307-F1
#
_entry.id   AF-A0A399P307-F1
#
_cell.length_a   1.000
_cell.length_b   1.000
_cell.length_c   1.000
_cell.angle_alpha   90.00
_cell.angle_beta   90.00
_cell.angle_gamma   90.00
#
_symmetry.space_group_name_H-M   'P 1'
#
loop_
_entity.id
_entity.type
_entity.pdbx_description
1 polymer ?
#
loop_
_entity_poly.entity_id
_entity_poly.type
_entity_poly.pdbx_seq_one_letter_code
_entity_poly.pdbx_strand_id
1 'polypeptide(L)'
;HGPSTGGAGATVVGADPATRVSAEWAAWANGVAVRELDYHDTFLAAEYSHPGDNIPPILAAAQHAAAAGRPDGRAITGADVIRGIATGYEIQVDLVKAISLHAHKIDHVAHLGPSAAAGIGTLLGLDQETVFQAVGQALHTTT
;
A
#
# COMPACT_ATOMS: atom_id res chain seq x y z
N HIS A 1 0.10 -20.64 2.63
CA HIS A 1 1.28 -20.43 3.50
C HIS A 1 0.81 -19.72 4.77
N GLY A 2 1.20 -20.19 5.96
CA GLY A 2 0.88 -19.47 7.21
C GLY A 2 1.71 -18.18 7.36
N PRO A 3 1.33 -17.27 8.27
CA PRO A 3 2.14 -16.08 8.56
C PRO A 3 3.49 -16.49 9.14
N SER A 4 4.57 -15.92 8.62
CA SER A 4 5.88 -16.05 9.27
C SER A 4 5.94 -15.10 10.47
N THR A 5 6.50 -15.57 11.58
CA THR A 5 6.54 -14.86 12.86
C THR A 5 7.97 -14.76 13.38
N GLY A 6 8.24 -13.75 14.22
CA GLY A 6 9.52 -13.60 14.92
C GLY A 6 10.65 -12.89 14.16
N GLY A 7 10.39 -12.33 12.97
CA GLY A 7 11.34 -11.51 12.21
C GLY A 7 11.06 -10.01 12.29
N ALA A 8 11.81 -9.23 11.50
CA ALA A 8 11.43 -7.85 11.19
C ALA A 8 10.10 -7.89 10.42
N GLY A 9 8.99 -7.69 11.11
CA GLY A 9 7.65 -7.78 10.55
C GLY A 9 6.83 -6.53 10.83
N ALA A 10 5.54 -6.64 10.61
CA ALA A 10 4.55 -5.60 10.88
C ALA A 10 3.49 -6.10 11.87
N THR A 11 2.74 -5.16 12.43
CA THR A 11 1.67 -5.43 13.41
C THR A 11 0.33 -5.61 12.71
N VAL A 12 -0.49 -6.52 13.21
CA VAL A 12 -1.94 -6.54 12.91
C VAL A 12 -2.64 -5.67 13.94
N VAL A 13 -3.40 -4.67 13.48
CA VAL A 13 -4.11 -3.73 14.35
C VAL A 13 -5.16 -4.49 15.15
N GLY A 14 -5.21 -4.24 16.47
CA GLY A 14 -6.12 -4.93 17.39
C GLY A 14 -5.61 -6.26 17.93
N ALA A 15 -4.51 -6.80 17.39
CA ALA A 15 -3.78 -7.91 18.00
C ALA A 15 -2.78 -7.41 19.06
N ASP A 16 -2.11 -8.33 19.75
CA ASP A 16 -1.02 -8.00 20.68
C ASP A 16 0.09 -7.20 19.94
N PRO A 17 0.38 -5.95 20.36
CA PRO A 17 1.42 -5.11 19.75
C PRO A 17 2.84 -5.66 19.85
N ALA A 18 3.10 -6.73 20.61
CA ALA A 18 4.37 -7.45 20.60
C ALA A 18 4.47 -8.48 19.46
N THR A 19 3.34 -8.91 18.90
CA THR A 19 3.31 -9.87 17.80
C THR A 19 3.74 -9.20 16.50
N ARG A 20 4.68 -9.81 15.79
CA ARG A 20 5.10 -9.41 14.44
C ARG A 20 4.81 -10.55 13.48
N VAL A 21 4.12 -10.22 12.40
CA VAL A 21 3.90 -11.09 11.24
C VAL A 21 4.60 -10.51 10.01
N SER A 22 4.75 -11.28 8.95
CA SER A 22 5.30 -10.73 7.71
C SER A 22 4.48 -9.56 7.17
N ALA A 23 5.16 -8.65 6.47
CA ALA A 23 4.56 -7.40 6.01
C ALA A 23 3.35 -7.64 5.10
N GLU A 24 3.40 -8.67 4.25
CA GLU A 24 2.29 -9.05 3.38
C GLU A 24 1.05 -9.52 4.16
N TRP A 25 1.23 -10.27 5.26
CA TRP A 25 0.13 -10.71 6.10
C TRP A 25 -0.47 -9.56 6.92
N ALA A 26 0.38 -8.67 7.43
CA ALA A 26 -0.09 -7.47 8.11
C ALA A 26 -0.85 -6.53 7.16
N ALA A 27 -0.31 -6.32 5.94
CA ALA A 27 -0.94 -5.50 4.91
C ALA A 27 -2.31 -6.06 4.54
N TRP A 28 -2.41 -7.37 4.31
CA TRP A 28 -3.68 -8.02 3.99
C TRP A 28 -4.69 -7.93 5.13
N ALA A 29 -4.31 -8.32 6.35
CA ALA A 29 -5.24 -8.35 7.48
C ALA A 29 -5.74 -6.94 7.85
N ASN A 30 -4.83 -5.96 7.89
CA ASN A 30 -5.18 -4.56 8.17
C ASN A 30 -5.96 -3.94 7.00
N GLY A 31 -5.65 -4.31 5.76
CA GLY A 31 -6.39 -3.92 4.55
C GLY A 31 -7.84 -4.35 4.61
N VAL A 32 -8.08 -5.64 4.88
CA VAL A 32 -9.42 -6.18 5.09
C VAL A 32 -10.12 -5.42 6.20
N ALA A 33 -9.48 -5.23 7.36
CA ALA A 33 -10.10 -4.53 8.50
C ALA A 33 -10.49 -3.07 8.19
N VAL A 34 -9.69 -2.34 7.42
CA VAL A 34 -9.99 -0.96 7.00
C VAL A 34 -11.15 -0.94 6.01
N ARG A 35 -11.16 -1.87 5.04
CA ARG A 35 -12.16 -1.91 3.96
C ARG A 35 -13.50 -2.47 4.40
N GLU A 36 -13.53 -3.41 5.34
CA GLU A 36 -14.68 -4.29 5.66
C GLU A 36 -15.98 -3.52 5.95
N LEU A 37 -15.91 -2.49 6.79
CA LEU A 37 -17.10 -1.73 7.20
C LEU A 37 -17.49 -0.60 6.25
N ASP A 38 -16.68 -0.35 5.22
CA ASP A 38 -16.91 0.71 4.22
C ASP A 38 -17.07 2.12 4.82
N TYR A 39 -16.39 2.39 5.95
CA TYR A 39 -16.45 3.67 6.67
C TYR A 39 -15.21 4.56 6.50
N HIS A 40 -14.18 4.08 5.82
CA HIS A 40 -13.03 4.91 5.45
C HIS A 40 -13.36 5.76 4.22
N ASP A 41 -12.40 6.57 3.79
CA ASP A 41 -12.63 7.60 2.77
C ASP A 41 -13.17 7.05 1.45
N THR A 42 -13.84 7.92 0.70
CA THR A 42 -14.33 7.62 -0.65
C THR A 42 -13.98 8.78 -1.57
N PHE A 43 -13.55 8.45 -2.78
CA PHE A 43 -13.32 9.39 -3.86
C PHE A 43 -14.11 8.97 -5.10
N LEU A 44 -14.90 9.91 -5.64
CA LEU A 44 -15.83 9.67 -6.75
C LEU A 44 -15.42 10.53 -7.96
N ALA A 45 -15.10 9.90 -9.09
CA ALA A 45 -14.82 10.55 -10.36
C ALA A 45 -15.30 9.67 -11.55
N ALA A 46 -14.47 9.48 -12.59
CA ALA A 46 -14.79 8.58 -13.69
C ALA A 46 -14.88 7.11 -13.22
N GLU A 47 -14.14 6.79 -12.17
CA GLU A 47 -14.27 5.58 -11.36
C GLU A 47 -14.61 5.98 -9.90
N TYR A 48 -15.05 5.02 -9.07
CA TYR A 48 -15.14 5.19 -7.62
C TYR A 48 -13.97 4.47 -6.92
N SER A 49 -13.51 5.00 -5.78
CA SER A 49 -12.39 4.40 -5.07
C SER A 49 -12.35 4.77 -3.60
N HIS A 50 -11.49 4.06 -2.87
CA HIS A 50 -11.16 4.35 -1.49
C HIS A 50 -9.63 4.49 -1.36
N PRO A 51 -9.08 5.72 -1.48
CA PRO A 51 -7.64 5.92 -1.41
C PRO A 51 -6.99 5.44 -0.11
N GLY A 52 -7.76 5.37 0.99
CA GLY A 52 -7.35 4.82 2.28
C GLY A 52 -6.88 3.38 2.25
N ASP A 53 -7.24 2.61 1.23
CA ASP A 53 -6.74 1.26 1.02
C ASP A 53 -5.20 1.22 0.79
N ASN A 54 -4.56 2.35 0.45
CA ASN A 54 -3.10 2.44 0.37
C ASN A 54 -2.41 2.44 1.75
N ILE A 55 -3.11 2.80 2.83
CA ILE A 55 -2.48 2.98 4.15
C ILE A 55 -1.92 1.66 4.71
N PRO A 56 -2.69 0.55 4.74
CA PRO A 56 -2.22 -0.71 5.32
C PRO A 56 -0.94 -1.28 4.70
N PRO A 57 -0.80 -1.40 3.36
CA PRO A 57 0.44 -1.92 2.76
C PRO A 57 1.64 -0.99 2.98
N ILE A 58 1.45 0.33 2.90
CA ILE A 58 2.53 1.30 3.13
C ILE A 58 2.99 1.27 4.58
N LEU A 59 2.07 1.22 5.54
CA LEU A 59 2.40 1.13 6.96
C LEU A 59 3.11 -0.19 7.30
N ALA A 60 2.66 -1.30 6.74
CA ALA A 60 3.31 -2.60 6.95
C ALA A 60 4.74 -2.61 6.40
N ALA A 61 4.96 -2.08 5.19
CA ALA A 61 6.29 -1.92 4.61
C ALA A 61 7.17 -0.99 5.46
N ALA A 62 6.61 0.09 6.01
CA ALA A 62 7.34 1.02 6.87
C ALA A 62 7.81 0.36 8.16
N GLN A 63 6.95 -0.40 8.83
CA GLN A 63 7.31 -1.12 10.06
C GLN A 63 8.39 -2.16 9.80
N HIS A 64 8.26 -2.91 8.71
CA HIS A 64 9.28 -3.87 8.28
C HIS A 64 10.63 -3.17 8.02
N ALA A 65 10.64 -2.13 7.18
CA ALA A 65 11.87 -1.41 6.82
C ALA A 65 12.49 -0.66 8.01
N ALA A 66 11.69 -0.21 8.98
CA ALA A 66 12.20 0.40 10.20
C ALA A 66 13.00 -0.60 11.05
N ALA A 67 12.63 -1.89 11.03
CA ALA A 67 13.33 -2.95 11.76
C ALA A 67 14.44 -3.63 10.94
N ALA A 68 14.23 -3.84 9.65
CA ALA A 68 15.17 -4.52 8.74
C ALA A 68 16.24 -3.59 8.15
N GLY A 69 16.02 -2.27 8.23
CA GLY A 69 16.82 -1.27 7.53
C GLY A 69 16.21 -0.89 6.19
N ARG A 70 16.35 0.39 5.82
CA ARG A 70 16.00 0.87 4.48
C ARG A 70 17.09 0.53 3.47
N PRO A 71 16.74 0.36 2.18
CA PRO A 71 17.74 0.18 1.13
C PRO A 71 18.75 1.33 1.03
N ASP A 72 18.31 2.57 1.28
CA ASP A 72 19.15 3.77 1.28
C ASP A 72 19.95 3.98 2.58
N GLY A 73 19.84 3.08 3.56
CA GLY A 73 20.52 3.14 4.84
C GLY A 73 19.99 4.22 5.81
N ARG A 74 18.98 5.00 5.42
CA ARG A 74 18.35 6.00 6.30
C ARG A 74 17.43 5.30 7.32
N ALA A 75 17.07 5.99 8.39
CA ALA A 75 15.96 5.56 9.24
C ALA A 75 14.60 5.88 8.57
N ILE A 76 13.60 5.01 8.74
CA ILE A 76 12.21 5.36 8.41
C ILE A 76 11.70 6.36 9.44
N THR A 77 11.09 7.44 8.97
CA THR A 77 10.41 8.44 9.82
C THR A 77 8.92 8.48 9.55
N GLY A 78 8.14 9.04 10.47
CA GLY A 78 6.71 9.30 10.22
C GLY A 78 6.47 10.18 8.98
N ALA A 79 7.38 11.11 8.68
CA ALA A 79 7.29 11.93 7.48
C ALA A 79 7.45 11.12 6.19
N ASP A 80 8.25 10.05 6.21
CA ASP A 80 8.37 9.13 5.06
C ASP A 80 7.08 8.33 4.86
N VAL A 81 6.42 7.91 5.95
CA VAL A 81 5.12 7.23 5.91
C VAL A 81 4.05 8.13 5.29
N ILE A 82 3.92 9.37 5.77
CA ILE A 82 2.95 10.33 5.23
C ILE A 82 3.24 10.62 3.75
N ARG A 83 4.51 10.76 3.37
CA ARG A 83 4.88 10.98 1.96
C ARG A 83 4.52 9.78 1.08
N GLY A 84 4.77 8.54 1.54
CA GLY A 84 4.36 7.33 0.83
C GLY A 84 2.85 7.26 0.64
N ILE A 85 2.08 7.54 1.70
CA ILE A 85 0.61 7.58 1.66
C ILE A 85 0.14 8.64 0.65
N ALA A 86 0.69 9.86 0.72
CA ALA A 86 0.34 10.93 -0.20
C ALA A 86 0.61 10.54 -1.67
N THR A 87 1.75 9.90 -1.97
CA THR A 87 2.01 9.40 -3.32
C THR A 87 0.99 8.36 -3.76
N GLY A 88 0.66 7.37 -2.90
CA GLY A 88 -0.35 6.37 -3.22
C GLY A 88 -1.72 6.99 -3.50
N TYR A 89 -2.13 7.95 -2.66
CA TYR A 89 -3.37 8.69 -2.84
C TYR A 89 -3.42 9.44 -4.17
N GLU A 90 -2.41 10.26 -4.47
CA GLU A 90 -2.39 11.07 -5.70
C GLU A 90 -2.41 10.19 -6.95
N ILE A 91 -1.62 9.11 -6.99
CA ILE A 91 -1.61 8.18 -8.12
C ILE A 91 -2.98 7.51 -8.32
N GLN A 92 -3.60 6.99 -7.25
CA GLN A 92 -4.90 6.36 -7.38
C GLN A 92 -5.98 7.35 -7.80
N VAL A 93 -5.97 8.56 -7.22
CA VAL A 93 -6.92 9.62 -7.55
C VAL A 93 -6.79 10.06 -9.01
N ASP A 94 -5.57 10.22 -9.52
CA ASP A 94 -5.35 10.59 -10.92
C ASP A 94 -5.80 9.50 -11.89
N LEU A 95 -5.54 8.22 -11.57
CA LEU A 95 -6.06 7.08 -12.34
C LEU A 95 -7.61 7.05 -12.33
N VAL A 96 -8.21 7.22 -11.16
CA VAL A 96 -9.67 7.20 -10.95
C VAL A 96 -10.38 8.37 -11.65
N LYS A 97 -9.72 9.53 -11.78
CA LYS A 97 -10.23 10.65 -12.60
C LYS A 97 -10.16 10.35 -14.10
N ALA A 98 -9.15 9.62 -14.55
CA ALA A 98 -8.83 9.46 -15.96
C ALA A 98 -9.46 8.23 -16.62
N ILE A 99 -9.61 7.12 -15.88
CA ILE A 99 -9.97 5.81 -16.44
C ILE A 99 -11.11 5.21 -15.62
N SER A 100 -12.24 4.91 -16.29
CA SER A 100 -13.31 4.11 -15.70
C SER A 100 -13.04 2.63 -16.00
N LEU A 101 -12.59 1.87 -15.01
CA LEU A 101 -12.36 0.43 -15.15
C LEU A 101 -13.68 -0.34 -15.18
N HIS A 102 -14.67 0.14 -14.42
CA HIS A 102 -16.02 -0.39 -14.39
C HIS A 102 -16.65 -0.43 -15.78
N ALA A 103 -16.42 0.59 -16.62
CA ALA A 103 -16.88 0.60 -18.02
C ALA A 103 -16.32 -0.57 -18.85
N HIS A 104 -15.17 -1.11 -18.43
CA HIS A 104 -14.50 -2.28 -19.01
C HIS A 104 -14.71 -3.56 -18.19
N LYS A 105 -15.60 -3.55 -17.19
CA LYS A 105 -15.88 -4.69 -16.29
C LYS A 105 -14.67 -5.15 -15.47
N ILE A 106 -13.73 -4.24 -15.22
CA ILE A 106 -12.58 -4.45 -14.34
C ILE A 106 -12.90 -3.74 -13.02
N ASP A 107 -12.54 -4.35 -11.89
CA ASP A 107 -12.77 -3.75 -10.58
C ASP A 107 -11.82 -2.56 -10.34
N HIS A 108 -12.32 -1.53 -9.66
CA HIS A 108 -11.57 -0.31 -9.33
C HIS A 108 -10.30 -0.57 -8.51
N VAL A 109 -10.25 -1.69 -7.78
CA VAL A 109 -9.07 -2.17 -7.04
C VAL A 109 -7.86 -2.39 -7.95
N ALA A 110 -8.04 -2.58 -9.27
CA ALA A 110 -6.90 -2.70 -10.18
C ALA A 110 -6.05 -1.42 -10.26
N HIS A 111 -6.60 -0.24 -9.90
CA HIS A 111 -5.81 0.98 -9.71
C HIS A 111 -4.95 0.97 -8.43
N LEU A 112 -5.34 0.17 -7.43
CA LEU A 112 -4.69 0.14 -6.12
C LEU A 112 -3.30 -0.51 -6.17
N GLY A 113 -3.11 -1.53 -7.02
CA GLY A 113 -1.79 -2.17 -7.20
C GLY A 113 -0.71 -1.16 -7.60
N PRO A 114 -0.88 -0.45 -8.73
CA PRO A 114 0.01 0.62 -9.17
C PRO A 114 0.25 1.69 -8.10
N SER A 115 -0.81 2.16 -7.43
CA SER A 115 -0.69 3.23 -6.44
C SER A 115 0.06 2.81 -5.18
N ALA A 116 -0.21 1.60 -4.67
CA ALA A 116 0.48 1.05 -3.51
C ALA A 116 1.97 0.82 -3.82
N ALA A 117 2.30 0.33 -5.01
CA ALA A 117 3.68 0.16 -5.46
C ALA A 117 4.44 1.50 -5.50
N ALA A 118 3.82 2.55 -6.05
CA ALA A 118 4.39 3.90 -6.08
C ALA A 118 4.58 4.49 -4.68
N GLY A 119 3.59 4.31 -3.79
CA GLY A 119 3.65 4.76 -2.39
C GLY A 119 4.75 4.07 -1.59
N ILE A 120 4.89 2.74 -1.72
CA ILE A 120 5.97 1.96 -1.08
C ILE A 120 7.33 2.37 -1.64
N GLY A 121 7.45 2.54 -2.96
CA GLY A 121 8.69 3.01 -3.58
C GLY A 121 9.14 4.36 -3.05
N THR A 122 8.20 5.29 -2.88
CA THR A 122 8.45 6.62 -2.28
C THR A 122 8.89 6.51 -0.81
N LEU A 123 8.19 5.71 -0.01
CA LEU A 123 8.52 5.47 1.39
C LEU A 123 9.96 4.98 1.55
N LEU A 124 10.34 3.99 0.74
CA LEU A 124 11.65 3.34 0.80
C LEU A 124 12.77 4.21 0.20
N GLY A 125 12.43 5.28 -0.52
CA GLY A 125 13.40 6.13 -1.20
C GLY A 125 14.10 5.43 -2.37
N LEU A 126 13.35 4.57 -3.08
CA LEU A 126 13.89 3.85 -4.24
C LEU A 126 14.13 4.80 -5.41
N ASP A 127 15.03 4.40 -6.29
CA ASP A 127 15.25 5.12 -7.55
C ASP A 127 14.04 4.97 -8.49
N GLN A 128 13.92 5.93 -9.40
CA GLN A 128 12.78 6.02 -10.31
C GLN A 128 12.60 4.77 -11.18
N GLU A 129 13.68 4.14 -11.63
CA GLU A 129 13.60 2.96 -12.49
C GLU A 129 13.03 1.77 -11.72
N THR A 130 13.49 1.55 -10.49
CA THR A 130 12.92 0.52 -9.60
C THR A 130 11.43 0.74 -9.35
N VAL A 131 11.00 1.99 -9.09
CA VAL A 131 9.57 2.30 -8.90
C VAL A 131 8.78 2.07 -10.18
N PHE A 132 9.32 2.46 -11.34
CA PHE A 132 8.68 2.25 -12.64
C PHE A 132 8.42 0.76 -12.91
N GLN A 133 9.43 -0.10 -12.70
CA GLN A 133 9.30 -1.54 -12.87
C GLN A 133 8.29 -2.14 -11.87
N ALA A 134 8.33 -1.70 -10.60
CA ALA A 134 7.40 -2.17 -9.58
C ALA A 134 5.94 -1.82 -9.91
N VAL A 135 5.68 -0.60 -10.39
CA VAL A 135 4.35 -0.18 -10.85
C VAL A 135 3.88 -1.02 -12.03
N GLY A 136 4.74 -1.25 -13.02
CA GLY A 136 4.42 -2.09 -14.18
C GLY A 136 4.09 -3.53 -13.79
N GLN A 137 4.86 -4.11 -12.88
CA GLN A 137 4.60 -5.45 -12.36
C GLN A 137 3.29 -5.50 -11.56
N ALA A 138 3.05 -4.51 -10.69
CA ALA A 138 1.82 -4.45 -9.90
C ALA A 138 0.60 -4.41 -10.82
N LEU A 139 0.59 -3.50 -11.81
CA LEU A 139 -0.48 -3.40 -12.81
C LEU A 139 -0.74 -4.75 -13.50
N HIS A 140 0.33 -5.43 -13.94
CA HIS A 140 0.20 -6.72 -14.63
C HIS A 140 -0.44 -7.82 -13.77
N THR A 141 -0.30 -7.73 -12.45
CA THR A 141 -0.80 -8.75 -11.51
C THR A 141 -2.12 -8.38 -10.81
N THR A 142 -2.67 -7.19 -11.07
CA THR A 142 -3.91 -6.71 -10.42
C THR A 142 -5.09 -6.52 -11.37
N THR A 143 -4.97 -6.93 -12.64
CA THR A 143 -6.04 -6.88 -13.67
C THR A 143 -6.62 -8.25 -13.99
#